data_AF-A0A659UFY5-F1
#
_entry.id   AF-A0A659UFY5-F1
#
_cell.length_a   1.000
_cell.length_b   1.000
_cell.length_c   1.000
_cell.angle_alpha   90.00
_cell.angle_beta   90.00
_cell.angle_gamma   90.00
#
_symmetry.space_group_name_H-M   'P 1'
#
loop_
_entity.id
_entity.type
_entity.pdbx_description
1 polymer ?
#
loop_
_entity_poly.entity_id
_entity_poly.type
_entity_poly.pdbx_seq_one_letter_code
_entity_poly.pdbx_strand_id
1 'polypeptide(L)'
;MRRAIATDGTTQQSWVEKLGAGHIILGVALVLYPLVASDFFLTQIGGYSLIFGMLGLSLMLLAAYGGMVSLAQITVAGISAYAIAILANNNST
;
A
#
# COMPACT_ATOMS: atom_id res chain seq x y z
N MET A 1 37.41 19.38 42.25
CA MET A 1 36.78 20.03 41.08
C MET A 1 35.70 19.11 40.54
N ARG A 2 34.45 19.58 40.57
CA ARG A 2 33.18 18.89 40.28
C ARG A 2 32.77 19.20 38.83
N ARG A 3 32.64 18.20 37.95
CA ARG A 3 31.92 18.30 36.66
C ARG A 3 31.28 16.94 36.40
N ALA A 4 30.01 16.82 36.79
CA ALA A 4 28.87 16.92 35.87
C ALA A 4 28.70 15.61 35.11
N ILE A 5 28.04 14.67 35.80
CA ILE A 5 27.34 13.55 35.17
C ILE A 5 26.39 14.13 34.11
N ALA A 6 26.65 13.83 32.84
CA ALA A 6 25.62 13.97 31.83
C ALA A 6 24.57 12.90 32.15
N THR A 7 23.51 13.31 32.83
CA THR A 7 22.25 12.57 32.79
C THR A 7 21.76 12.70 31.35
N ASP A 8 22.14 11.74 30.50
CA ASP A 8 21.37 11.44 29.30
C ASP A 8 20.00 10.98 29.81
N GLY A 9 19.13 11.96 30.00
CA GLY A 9 17.71 11.73 30.08
C GLY A 9 17.30 11.19 28.72
N THR A 10 17.48 9.88 28.53
CA THR A 10 16.71 9.14 27.55
C THR A 10 15.27 9.39 27.94
N THR A 11 14.67 10.40 27.32
CA THR A 11 13.22 10.57 27.31
C THR A 11 12.71 9.25 26.80
N GLN A 12 12.34 8.39 27.73
CA GLN A 12 11.56 7.20 27.53
C GLN A 12 10.20 7.73 27.05
N GLN A 13 10.18 8.25 25.81
CA GLN A 13 8.98 8.66 25.11
C GLN A 13 8.17 7.39 25.04
N SER A 14 7.24 7.29 25.97
CA SER A 14 6.37 6.15 26.10
C SER A 14 5.69 6.02 24.76
N TRP A 15 5.65 4.82 24.17
CA TRP A 15 4.95 4.58 22.91
C TRP A 15 3.50 5.12 22.93
N VAL A 16 2.96 5.30 24.14
CA VAL A 16 1.71 5.95 24.48
C VAL A 16 1.68 7.46 24.22
N GLU A 17 2.77 8.22 24.40
CA GLU A 17 2.85 9.64 24.03
C GLU A 17 2.95 9.84 22.51
N LYS A 18 3.58 8.89 21.80
CA LYS A 18 3.55 8.86 20.33
C LYS A 18 2.15 8.53 19.80
N LEU A 19 1.40 7.69 20.52
CA LEU A 19 -0.01 7.44 20.27
C LEU A 19 -0.84 8.61 20.83
N GLY A 20 -0.81 9.74 20.13
CA GLY A 20 -1.61 10.91 20.49
C GLY A 20 -3.06 10.51 20.79
N ALA A 21 -3.65 11.12 21.83
CA ALA A 21 -4.90 10.69 22.48
C ALA A 21 -6.03 10.30 21.51
N GLY A 22 -6.09 10.90 20.32
CA GLY A 22 -7.01 10.51 19.24
C GLY A 22 -6.92 9.04 18.82
N HIS A 23 -5.74 8.44 18.75
CA HIS A 23 -5.56 7.03 18.37
C HIS A 23 -6.11 6.07 19.42
N ILE A 24 -5.97 6.43 20.71
CA ILE A 24 -6.50 5.64 21.82
C ILE A 24 -8.02 5.70 21.83
N ILE A 25 -8.60 6.89 21.59
CA ILE A 25 -10.05 7.07 21.47
C ILE A 25 -10.61 6.29 20.27
N LEU A 26 -9.93 6.34 19.11
CA LEU A 26 -10.29 5.54 17.94
C LEU A 26 -10.24 4.04 18.21
N GLY A 27 -9.19 3.56 18.88
CA GLY A 27 -9.05 2.15 19.26
C GLY A 27 -10.18 1.68 20.17
N VAL A 28 -10.52 2.47 21.19
CA VAL A 28 -11.63 2.18 22.10
C VAL A 28 -12.98 2.21 21.37
N ALA A 29 -13.19 3.17 20.47
CA ALA A 29 -14.40 3.24 19.65
C ALA A 29 -14.53 2.03 18.71
N LEU A 30 -13.45 1.57 18.08
CA LEU A 30 -13.44 0.36 17.24
C LEU A 30 -13.76 -0.91 18.03
N VAL A 31 -13.35 -1.01 19.30
CA VAL A 31 -13.64 -2.16 20.17
C VAL A 31 -15.06 -2.12 20.72
N LEU A 32 -15.61 -0.94 20.98
CA LEU A 32 -17.00 -0.78 21.42
C LEU A 32 -18.01 -0.93 20.28
N TYR A 33 -17.60 -0.62 19.04
CA TYR A 33 -18.43 -0.75 17.85
C TYR A 33 -19.09 -2.13 17.67
N PRO A 34 -18.39 -3.27 17.81
CA PRO A 34 -19.01 -4.60 17.73
C PRO A 34 -19.94 -4.94 18.91
N LEU A 35 -19.88 -4.23 20.04
CA LEU A 35 -20.85 -4.44 21.14
C LEU A 35 -22.18 -3.72 20.92
N VAL A 36 -22.19 -2.64 20.11
CA VAL A 36 -23.38 -1.83 19.85
C VAL A 36 -24.01 -2.16 18.50
N ALA A 37 -23.22 -2.65 17.53
CA ALA A 37 -23.67 -2.99 16.19
C ALA A 37 -24.37 -4.36 16.13
N SER A 38 -25.54 -4.41 15.49
CA SER A 38 -26.30 -5.63 15.21
C SER A 38 -25.53 -6.57 14.28
N ASP A 39 -25.69 -7.90 14.42
CA ASP A 39 -25.09 -8.92 13.56
C ASP A 39 -25.22 -8.62 12.07
N PHE A 40 -26.37 -8.04 11.65
CA PHE A 40 -26.61 -7.56 10.28
C PHE A 40 -25.57 -6.53 9.82
N PHE A 41 -25.27 -5.51 10.64
CA PHE A 41 -24.28 -4.50 10.29
C PHE A 41 -22.86 -5.05 10.33
N LEU A 42 -22.56 -5.94 11.27
CA LEU A 42 -21.21 -6.52 11.40
C LEU A 42 -20.88 -7.48 10.26
N THR A 43 -21.72 -8.47 10.01
CA THR A 43 -21.45 -9.47 8.96
C THR A 43 -21.82 -8.97 7.57
N GLN A 44 -22.98 -8.33 7.43
CA GLN A 44 -23.55 -8.06 6.12
C GLN A 44 -23.06 -6.74 5.50
N ILE A 45 -22.82 -5.71 6.32
CA ILE A 45 -22.27 -4.44 5.85
C ILE A 45 -20.76 -4.37 6.07
N GLY A 46 -20.26 -4.60 7.28
CA GLY A 46 -18.84 -4.51 7.61
C GLY A 46 -18.01 -5.62 6.96
N GLY A 47 -18.40 -6.87 7.16
CA GLY A 47 -17.69 -8.04 6.64
C GLY A 47 -17.61 -8.06 5.12
N TYR A 48 -18.76 -7.99 4.42
CA TYR A 48 -18.75 -8.02 2.96
C TYR A 48 -18.09 -6.79 2.32
N SER A 49 -18.18 -5.60 2.92
CA SER A 49 -17.48 -4.41 2.37
C SER A 49 -15.96 -4.54 2.50
N LEU A 50 -15.43 -5.11 3.58
CA LEU A 50 -14.01 -5.42 3.71
C LEU A 50 -13.55 -6.46 2.69
N ILE A 51 -14.37 -7.49 2.45
CA ILE A 51 -14.10 -8.50 1.42
C ILE A 51 -14.05 -7.82 0.05
N PHE A 52 -15.10 -7.12 -0.38
CA PHE A 52 -15.10 -6.44 -1.68
C PHE A 52 -14.02 -5.36 -1.79
N GLY A 53 -13.66 -4.69 -0.69
CA GLY A 53 -12.54 -3.75 -0.63
C GLY A 53 -11.19 -4.42 -0.88
N MET A 54 -10.90 -5.54 -0.21
CA MET A 54 -9.71 -6.36 -0.45
C MET A 54 -9.63 -6.85 -1.90
N LEU A 55 -10.75 -7.34 -2.43
CA LEU A 55 -10.88 -7.80 -3.81
C LEU A 55 -10.61 -6.65 -4.80
N GLY A 56 -11.19 -5.47 -4.55
CA GLY A 56 -10.95 -4.26 -5.34
C GLY A 56 -9.49 -3.79 -5.30
N LEU A 57 -8.87 -3.78 -4.12
CA LEU A 57 -7.45 -3.46 -3.95
C LEU A 57 -6.57 -4.45 -4.72
N SER A 58 -6.86 -5.75 -4.65
CA SER A 58 -6.13 -6.75 -5.43
C SER A 58 -6.24 -6.51 -6.95
N LEU A 59 -7.43 -6.18 -7.44
CA LEU A 59 -7.65 -5.89 -8.87
C LEU A 59 -6.95 -4.60 -9.30
N MET A 60 -6.90 -3.59 -8.45
CA MET A 60 -6.20 -2.33 -8.72
C MET A 60 -4.69 -2.55 -8.86
N LEU A 61 -4.10 -3.37 -7.99
CA LEU A 61 -2.70 -3.80 -8.07
C LEU A 61 -2.43 -4.61 -9.34
N LEU A 62 -3.32 -5.55 -9.68
CA LEU A 62 -3.23 -6.34 -10.90
C LEU A 62 -3.31 -5.48 -12.18
N ALA A 63 -4.23 -4.51 -12.21
CA ALA A 63 -4.37 -3.57 -13.32
C ALA A 63 -3.13 -2.68 -13.48
N ALA A 64 -2.56 -2.21 -12.37
CA ALA A 64 -1.32 -1.44 -12.38
C ALA A 64 -0.14 -2.26 -12.95
N TYR A 65 0.00 -3.53 -12.54
CA TYR A 65 1.03 -4.42 -13.09
C TYR A 65 0.80 -4.71 -14.58
N GLY A 66 -0.46 -4.94 -14.98
CA GLY A 66 -0.83 -5.09 -16.39
C GLY A 66 -0.45 -3.89 -17.25
N GLY A 67 -0.60 -2.67 -16.73
CA GLY A 67 -0.14 -1.45 -17.40
C GLY A 67 1.37 -1.40 -17.63
N MET A 68 2.17 -1.83 -16.65
CA MET A 68 3.63 -1.91 -16.79
C MET A 68 4.05 -2.97 -17.81
N VAL A 69 3.36 -4.12 -17.84
CA VAL A 69 3.62 -5.20 -18.80
C VAL A 69 3.31 -4.76 -20.23
N SER A 70 2.19 -4.07 -20.47
CA SER A 70 1.84 -3.55 -21.80
C SER A 70 2.87 -2.54 -22.32
N LEU A 71 3.38 -1.66 -21.45
CA LEU A 71 4.44 -0.72 -21.82
C LEU A 71 5.74 -1.44 -22.20
N ALA A 72 6.14 -2.46 -21.43
CA ALA A 72 7.30 -3.29 -21.76
C ALA A 72 7.12 -4.02 -23.10
N GLN A 73 5.91 -4.47 -23.43
CA GLN A 73 5.63 -5.10 -24.72
C GLN A 73 5.78 -4.12 -25.89
N ILE A 74 5.34 -2.86 -25.72
CA ILE A 74 5.45 -1.85 -26.79
C ILE A 74 6.89 -1.41 -27.04
N THR A 75 7.74 -1.36 -26.01
CA THR A 75 9.16 -1.03 -26.19
C THR A 75 9.89 -2.15 -26.94
N VAL A 76 9.64 -3.41 -26.59
CA VAL A 76 10.19 -4.58 -27.31
C VAL A 76 9.72 -4.58 -28.77
N ALA A 77 8.44 -4.32 -29.01
CA ALA A 77 7.91 -4.19 -30.36
C ALA A 77 8.63 -3.09 -31.16
N GLY A 78 8.86 -1.91 -30.56
CA GLY A 78 9.59 -0.83 -31.20
C GLY A 78 11.04 -1.18 -31.55
N ILE A 79 11.77 -1.83 -30.64
CA ILE A 79 13.15 -2.27 -30.88
C ILE A 79 13.21 -3.29 -32.02
N SER A 80 12.28 -4.25 -32.03
CA SER A 80 12.22 -5.24 -33.11
C SER A 80 11.91 -4.60 -34.47
N ALA A 81 10.99 -3.64 -34.52
CA ALA A 81 10.65 -2.93 -35.75
C ALA A 81 11.85 -2.14 -36.30
N TYR A 82 12.62 -1.48 -35.42
CA TYR A 82 13.85 -0.78 -35.81
C TYR A 82 14.91 -1.74 -36.38
N ALA A 83 15.16 -2.86 -35.70
CA ALA A 83 16.10 -3.88 -36.17
C ALA A 83 15.67 -4.45 -37.53
N ILE A 84 14.39 -4.76 -37.71
CA ILE A 84 13.84 -5.23 -38.99
C ILE A 84 14.04 -4.18 -40.08
N ALA A 85 13.75 -2.90 -39.83
CA ALA A 85 13.90 -1.85 -40.84
C ALA A 85 15.35 -1.76 -41.37
N ILE A 86 16.33 -1.86 -40.47
CA ILE A 86 17.76 -1.86 -40.87
C ILE A 86 18.09 -3.14 -41.63
N LEU A 87 17.82 -4.32 -41.05
CA LEU A 87 18.22 -5.59 -41.65
C LEU A 87 17.50 -5.87 -42.98
N ALA A 88 16.22 -5.51 -43.08
CA ALA A 88 15.45 -5.65 -44.31
C ALA A 88 16.00 -4.78 -45.44
N ASN A 89 16.35 -3.52 -45.16
CA ASN A 89 16.97 -2.65 -46.16
C ASN A 89 18.34 -3.18 -46.63
N ASN A 90 19.08 -3.86 -45.75
CA ASN A 90 20.35 -4.50 -46.10
C ASN A 90 20.19 -5.83 -46.88
N ASN A 91 19.04 -6.50 -46.78
CA ASN A 91 18.76 -7.80 -47.42
C ASN A 91 17.90 -7.69 -48.70
N SER A 92 17.46 -6.48 -49.08
CA SER A 92 16.56 -6.28 -50.24
C SER A 92 17.29 -6.25 -51.59
N THR A 93 18.18 -7.22 -51.85
CA THR A 93 18.77 -7.47 -53.19
C THR A 93 18.02 -8.60 -53.90
#